data_AF-A0A842W7Y1-F1
#
_entry.id   AF-A0A842W7Y1-F1
#
_cell.length_a   1.000
_cell.length_b   1.000
_cell.length_c   1.000
_cell.angle_alpha   90.00
_cell.angle_beta   90.00
_cell.angle_gamma   90.00
#
_symmetry.space_group_name_H-M   'P 1'
#
loop_
_entity.id
_entity.type
_entity.pdbx_description
1 polymer ?
#
loop_
_entity_poly.entity_id
_entity_poly.type
_entity_poly.pdbx_seq_one_letter_code
_entity_poly.pdbx_strand_id
1 'polypeptide(L)'
;MKPSQNPILSSLKESFKLIKKKKRYFSILLITHVIFLLVISLLLLNYSANIGEEIEKMVEPLESLSNTTTVASAESYMALEELESVETAYSNIVNYLIVFGLLLFLSYMIINGINWNIANLIVNKSSSFKIYWLMFGISFLFFSFLGALLIGFFLRLSTYTGNNQLTAFITTIFFIVITYLAYISFGLIRKYKPKKIKEFLKHTLKIAYKKPEILFFSYMIIFLAVLLSAAIVYRLLYALMPFLILSIIFLILAMSWGKVFFLTAVKNSEKK
;
A
#
# COMPACT_ATOMS: atom_id res chain seq x y z
N MET A 1 -37.19 -3.18 23.45
CA MET A 1 -35.83 -3.42 22.89
C MET A 1 -35.73 -2.70 21.55
N LYS A 2 -34.76 -1.79 21.35
CA LYS A 2 -34.57 -1.16 20.02
C LYS A 2 -34.08 -2.24 19.05
N PRO A 3 -34.62 -2.32 17.81
CA PRO A 3 -34.22 -3.33 16.85
C PRO A 3 -32.70 -3.29 16.70
N SER A 4 -32.09 -4.48 16.72
CA SER A 4 -30.66 -4.71 16.58
C SER A 4 -30.17 -4.08 15.27
N GLN A 5 -29.78 -2.81 15.33
CA GLN A 5 -29.22 -2.13 14.16
C GLN A 5 -27.98 -2.90 13.73
N ASN A 6 -28.02 -3.43 12.51
CA ASN A 6 -26.90 -4.12 11.90
C ASN A 6 -25.64 -3.25 12.08
N PRO A 7 -24.59 -3.75 12.77
CA PRO A 7 -23.43 -2.95 13.15
C PRO A 7 -22.72 -2.34 11.92
N ILE A 8 -22.76 -3.02 10.78
CA ILE A 8 -22.19 -2.55 9.52
C ILE A 8 -22.99 -1.35 9.01
N LEU A 9 -24.31 -1.49 8.88
CA LEU A 9 -25.18 -0.41 8.42
C LEU A 9 -25.15 0.80 9.35
N SER A 10 -25.05 0.57 10.66
CA SER A 10 -24.90 1.65 11.64
C SER A 10 -23.59 2.41 11.47
N SER A 11 -22.50 1.69 11.19
CA SER A 11 -21.17 2.29 10.98
C SER A 11 -21.09 3.05 9.65
N LEU A 12 -21.80 2.56 8.62
CA LEU A 12 -21.93 3.22 7.32
C LEU A 12 -22.73 4.52 7.45
N LYS A 13 -23.88 4.50 8.12
CA LYS A 13 -24.68 5.72 8.35
C LYS A 13 -23.93 6.74 9.20
N GLU A 14 -23.21 6.28 10.23
CA GLU A 14 -22.41 7.16 11.09
C GLU A 14 -21.24 7.78 10.32
N SER A 15 -20.56 7.04 9.43
CA SER A 15 -19.45 7.59 8.63
C SER A 15 -19.91 8.73 7.72
N PHE A 16 -21.04 8.59 7.01
CA PHE A 16 -21.62 9.68 6.22
C PHE A 16 -22.01 10.90 7.06
N LYS A 17 -22.62 10.67 8.23
CA LYS A 17 -22.98 11.76 9.15
C LYS A 17 -21.74 12.52 9.64
N LEU A 18 -20.66 11.81 9.97
CA LEU A 18 -19.40 12.40 10.40
C LEU A 18 -18.74 13.21 9.28
N ILE A 19 -18.71 12.69 8.05
CA ILE A 19 -18.19 13.39 6.87
C ILE A 19 -18.98 14.67 6.61
N LYS A 20 -20.32 14.60 6.62
CA LYS A 20 -21.18 15.77 6.43
C LYS A 20 -20.96 16.84 7.51
N LYS A 21 -20.67 16.43 8.75
CA LYS A 21 -20.37 17.34 9.87
C LYS A 21 -18.97 17.94 9.79
N LYS A 22 -17.98 17.21 9.25
CA LYS A 22 -16.56 17.59 9.23
C LYS A 22 -16.02 17.73 7.81
N LYS A 23 -16.76 18.42 6.94
CA LYS A 23 -16.43 18.60 5.52
C LYS A 23 -14.99 19.07 5.30
N ARG A 24 -14.52 20.06 6.07
CA ARG A 24 -13.15 20.59 5.96
C ARG A 24 -12.08 19.52 6.14
N TYR A 25 -12.18 18.67 7.17
CA TYR A 25 -11.22 17.58 7.37
C TYR A 25 -11.30 16.54 6.26
N PHE A 26 -12.50 16.24 5.77
CA PHE A 26 -12.67 15.32 4.65
C PHE A 26 -12.08 15.88 3.35
N SER A 27 -12.24 17.18 3.08
CA SER A 27 -11.60 17.83 1.93
C SER A 27 -10.07 17.80 2.02
N ILE A 28 -9.49 18.05 3.20
CA ILE A 28 -8.04 17.90 3.40
C ILE A 28 -7.62 16.44 3.14
N LEU A 29 -8.40 15.46 3.62
CA LEU A 29 -8.15 14.04 3.37
C LEU A 29 -8.14 13.71 1.87
N LEU A 30 -9.04 14.31 1.07
CA LEU A 30 -9.05 14.13 -0.38
C LEU A 30 -7.81 14.74 -1.03
N ILE A 31 -7.46 15.98 -0.66
CA ILE A 31 -6.27 16.68 -1.17
C ILE A 31 -4.99 15.89 -0.85
N THR A 32 -4.86 15.33 0.35
CA THR A 32 -3.69 14.54 0.72
C THR A 32 -3.60 13.21 -0.04
N HIS A 33 -4.73 12.61 -0.46
CA HIS A 33 -4.70 11.47 -1.39
C HIS A 33 -4.31 11.89 -2.82
N VAL A 34 -4.74 13.07 -3.29
CA VAL A 34 -4.27 13.60 -4.59
C VAL A 34 -2.75 13.81 -4.55
N ILE A 35 -2.23 14.45 -3.50
CA ILE A 35 -0.78 14.63 -3.31
C ILE A 35 -0.07 13.28 -3.26
N PHE A 36 -0.63 12.29 -2.56
CA PHE A 36 -0.09 10.94 -2.54
C PHE A 36 0.05 10.35 -3.94
N LEU A 37 -1.02 10.39 -4.74
CA LEU A 37 -1.00 9.86 -6.10
C LEU A 37 0.01 10.61 -6.98
N LEU A 38 0.09 11.93 -6.89
CA LEU A 38 1.07 12.72 -7.64
C LEU A 38 2.52 12.34 -7.29
N VAL A 39 2.83 12.20 -5.98
CA VAL A 39 4.17 11.81 -5.53
C VAL A 39 4.53 10.40 -6.04
N ILE A 40 3.61 9.44 -5.91
CA ILE A 40 3.85 8.07 -6.38
C ILE A 40 4.00 8.03 -7.91
N SER A 41 3.19 8.79 -8.66
CA SER A 41 3.31 8.87 -10.12
C SER A 41 4.63 9.48 -10.56
N LEU A 42 5.09 10.55 -9.90
CA LEU A 42 6.39 11.18 -10.21
C LEU A 42 7.55 10.23 -9.92
N LEU A 43 7.52 9.53 -8.78
CA LEU A 43 8.51 8.49 -8.48
C LEU A 43 8.49 7.38 -9.53
N LEU A 44 7.31 6.88 -9.88
CA LEU A 44 7.17 5.82 -10.88
C LEU A 44 7.74 6.25 -12.23
N LEU A 45 7.36 7.43 -12.73
CA LEU A 45 7.86 7.95 -14.01
C LEU A 45 9.38 8.08 -14.01
N ASN A 46 9.94 8.77 -13.00
CA ASN A 46 11.38 9.02 -12.89
C ASN A 46 12.20 7.72 -12.84
N TYR A 47 11.82 6.78 -11.97
CA TYR A 47 12.57 5.53 -11.83
C TYR A 47 12.31 4.55 -12.99
N SER A 48 11.11 4.56 -13.60
CA SER A 48 10.86 3.74 -14.79
C SER A 48 11.68 4.18 -16.00
N ALA A 49 11.89 5.50 -16.18
CA ALA A 49 12.73 6.02 -17.24
C ALA A 49 14.20 5.63 -17.02
N ASN A 50 14.74 5.89 -15.83
CA ASN A 50 16.13 5.54 -15.50
C ASN A 50 16.39 4.02 -15.61
N ILE A 51 15.45 3.19 -15.14
CA ILE A 51 15.58 1.72 -15.28
C ILE A 51 15.52 1.33 -16.77
N GLY A 52 14.64 1.95 -17.57
CA GLY A 52 14.55 1.70 -19.00
C GLY A 52 15.87 2.01 -19.73
N GLU A 53 16.48 3.16 -19.45
CA GLU A 53 17.76 3.57 -20.03
C GLU A 53 18.90 2.57 -19.68
N GLU A 54 18.95 2.08 -18.44
CA GLU A 54 19.97 1.10 -18.05
C GLU A 54 19.69 -0.30 -18.64
N ILE A 55 18.41 -0.67 -18.83
CA ILE A 55 18.06 -1.91 -19.53
C ILE A 55 18.53 -1.84 -20.99
N GLU A 56 18.34 -0.71 -21.67
CA GLU A 56 18.82 -0.51 -23.05
C GLU A 56 20.33 -0.71 -23.15
N LYS A 57 21.11 -0.12 -22.21
CA LYS A 57 22.57 -0.34 -22.11
C LYS A 57 22.96 -1.80 -21.86
N MET A 58 22.11 -2.61 -21.23
CA MET A 58 22.35 -4.05 -21.08
C MET A 58 21.98 -4.84 -22.33
N VAL A 59 20.91 -4.43 -23.03
CA VAL A 59 20.35 -5.19 -24.16
C VAL A 59 21.13 -4.93 -25.45
N GLU A 60 21.54 -3.69 -25.73
CA GLU A 60 22.25 -3.34 -26.97
C GLU A 60 23.53 -4.19 -27.19
N PRO A 61 24.41 -4.41 -26.19
CA PRO A 61 25.58 -5.28 -26.36
C PRO A 61 25.23 -6.76 -26.52
N LEU A 62 24.12 -7.21 -25.91
CA LEU A 62 23.68 -8.61 -26.01
C LEU A 62 23.02 -8.91 -27.36
N GLU A 63 22.24 -7.96 -27.89
CA GLU A 63 21.66 -8.07 -29.23
C GLU A 63 22.72 -8.03 -30.32
N SER A 64 23.72 -7.15 -30.20
CA SER A 64 24.84 -7.10 -31.14
C SER A 64 25.65 -8.40 -31.13
N LEU A 65 25.92 -8.98 -29.95
CA LEU A 65 26.56 -10.30 -29.81
C LEU A 65 25.73 -11.42 -30.46
N SER A 66 24.40 -11.41 -30.29
CA SER A 66 23.50 -12.42 -30.85
C SER A 66 23.43 -12.40 -32.39
N ASN A 67 23.66 -11.23 -32.99
CA ASN A 67 23.65 -11.01 -34.43
C ASN A 67 25.04 -11.19 -35.07
N THR A 68 26.06 -11.53 -34.27
CA THR A 68 27.44 -11.67 -34.72
C THR A 68 27.70 -13.07 -35.27
N THR A 69 27.99 -13.20 -36.57
CA THR A 69 28.19 -14.50 -37.26
C THR A 69 29.62 -15.04 -37.22
N THR A 70 30.59 -14.29 -36.69
CA THR A 70 32.02 -14.66 -36.70
C THR A 70 32.64 -14.69 -35.31
N VAL A 71 33.48 -15.69 -35.05
CA VAL A 71 34.13 -15.93 -33.74
C VAL A 71 35.09 -14.79 -33.35
N ALA A 72 35.79 -14.19 -34.31
CA ALA A 72 36.73 -13.09 -34.06
C ALA A 72 36.06 -11.79 -33.58
N SER A 73 34.81 -11.55 -34.00
CA SER A 73 33.99 -10.44 -33.49
C SER A 73 33.38 -10.80 -32.13
N ALA A 74 33.02 -12.06 -31.87
CA ALA A 74 32.57 -12.47 -30.53
C ALA A 74 33.66 -12.29 -29.46
N GLU A 75 34.94 -12.48 -29.80
CA GLU A 75 36.07 -12.21 -28.90
C GLU A 75 36.28 -10.72 -28.61
N SER A 76 35.98 -9.82 -29.55
CA SER A 76 36.04 -8.36 -29.31
C SER A 76 34.86 -7.84 -28.48
N TYR A 77 33.67 -8.45 -28.61
CA TYR A 77 32.49 -8.13 -27.77
C TYR A 77 32.58 -8.76 -26.36
N MET A 78 33.36 -9.84 -26.19
CA MET A 78 33.77 -10.33 -24.87
C MET A 78 34.94 -9.54 -24.26
N ALA A 79 35.30 -8.39 -24.84
CA ALA A 79 36.25 -7.48 -24.21
C ALA A 79 35.74 -7.05 -22.83
N LEU A 80 36.66 -6.94 -21.89
CA LEU A 80 36.38 -6.59 -20.49
C LEU A 80 35.51 -5.32 -20.34
N GLU A 81 35.66 -4.37 -21.26
CA GLU A 81 34.98 -3.07 -21.26
C GLU A 81 33.46 -3.19 -21.48
N GLU A 82 33.01 -4.08 -22.37
CA GLU A 82 31.57 -4.28 -22.61
C GLU A 82 30.92 -5.08 -21.48
N LEU A 83 31.62 -6.08 -20.94
CA LEU A 83 31.18 -6.81 -19.74
C LEU A 83 31.09 -5.89 -18.51
N GLU A 84 32.05 -4.98 -18.33
CA GLU A 84 32.05 -3.97 -17.27
C GLU A 84 30.88 -2.99 -17.43
N SER A 85 30.54 -2.62 -18.67
CA SER A 85 29.38 -1.76 -18.94
C SER A 85 28.05 -2.43 -18.58
N VAL A 86 27.90 -3.74 -18.87
CA VAL A 86 26.70 -4.53 -18.51
C VAL A 86 26.60 -4.70 -17.00
N GLU A 87 27.71 -4.98 -16.32
CA GLU A 87 27.73 -5.08 -14.85
C GLU A 87 27.38 -3.74 -14.20
N THR A 88 27.92 -2.64 -14.72
CA THR A 88 27.61 -1.29 -14.25
C THR A 88 26.12 -0.97 -14.42
N ALA A 89 25.55 -1.26 -15.59
CA ALA A 89 24.14 -1.04 -15.86
C ALA A 89 23.25 -1.88 -14.94
N TYR A 90 23.58 -3.15 -14.73
CA TYR A 90 22.88 -4.01 -13.78
C TYR A 90 22.92 -3.45 -12.35
N SER A 91 24.10 -3.01 -11.89
CA SER A 91 24.28 -2.38 -10.57
C SER A 91 23.42 -1.12 -10.44
N ASN A 92 23.37 -0.29 -11.49
CA ASN A 92 22.52 0.90 -11.54
C ASN A 92 21.03 0.55 -11.45
N ILE A 93 20.54 -0.46 -12.19
CA ILE A 93 19.16 -0.94 -12.10
C ILE A 93 18.83 -1.36 -10.67
N VAL A 94 19.69 -2.16 -10.03
CA VAL A 94 19.51 -2.60 -8.64
C VAL A 94 19.44 -1.39 -7.70
N ASN A 95 20.35 -0.43 -7.85
CA ASN A 95 20.35 0.80 -7.05
C ASN A 95 19.07 1.62 -7.26
N TYR A 96 18.63 1.80 -8.51
CA TYR A 96 17.38 2.49 -8.81
C TYR A 96 16.17 1.79 -8.20
N LEU A 97 16.10 0.46 -8.26
CA LEU A 97 15.02 -0.32 -7.63
C LEU A 97 15.03 -0.18 -6.10
N ILE A 98 16.20 -0.22 -5.46
CA ILE A 98 16.34 -0.05 -4.02
C ILE A 98 15.88 1.36 -3.61
N VAL A 99 16.39 2.40 -4.28
CA VAL A 99 16.04 3.79 -3.94
C VAL A 99 14.56 4.05 -4.24
N PHE A 100 14.03 3.55 -5.35
CA PHE A 100 12.61 3.62 -5.67
C PHE A 100 11.76 2.98 -4.57
N GLY A 101 12.10 1.76 -4.15
CA GLY A 101 11.41 1.05 -3.07
C GLY A 101 11.44 1.82 -1.74
N LEU A 102 12.60 2.38 -1.38
CA LEU A 102 12.76 3.21 -0.18
C LEU A 102 11.92 4.49 -0.24
N LEU A 103 11.94 5.20 -1.36
CA LEU A 103 11.15 6.43 -1.54
C LEU A 103 9.66 6.13 -1.54
N LEU A 104 9.20 5.07 -2.22
CA LEU A 104 7.82 4.61 -2.14
C LEU A 104 7.41 4.30 -0.70
N PHE A 105 8.25 3.59 0.04
CA PHE A 105 7.99 3.23 1.44
C PHE A 105 7.87 4.47 2.33
N LEU A 106 8.80 5.42 2.20
CA LEU A 106 8.79 6.67 2.96
C LEU A 106 7.60 7.56 2.59
N SER A 107 7.33 7.75 1.29
CA SER A 107 6.17 8.51 0.81
C SER A 107 4.86 7.89 1.29
N TYR A 108 4.75 6.55 1.25
CA TYR A 108 3.60 5.85 1.81
C TYR A 108 3.48 6.09 3.32
N MET A 109 4.54 5.88 4.09
CA MET A 109 4.54 6.06 5.54
C MET A 109 4.11 7.47 5.94
N ILE A 110 4.71 8.48 5.32
CA ILE A 110 4.46 9.89 5.63
C ILE A 110 3.02 10.24 5.22
N ILE A 111 2.67 10.10 3.95
CA ILE A 111 1.40 10.64 3.47
C ILE A 111 0.22 9.80 4.00
N ASN A 112 0.35 8.47 4.12
CA ASN A 112 -0.69 7.68 4.77
C ASN A 112 -0.79 7.92 6.27
N GLY A 113 0.31 8.20 6.97
CA GLY A 113 0.25 8.63 8.37
C GLY A 113 -0.61 9.88 8.54
N ILE A 114 -0.48 10.85 7.62
CA ILE A 114 -1.28 12.09 7.63
C ILE A 114 -2.74 11.75 7.36
N ASN A 115 -3.01 10.95 6.32
CA ASN A 115 -4.36 10.51 5.95
C ASN A 115 -5.07 9.81 7.11
N TRP A 116 -4.40 8.87 7.77
CA TRP A 116 -4.94 8.12 8.90
C TRP A 116 -5.20 9.02 10.10
N ASN A 117 -4.31 9.97 10.38
CA ASN A 117 -4.54 10.93 11.46
C ASN A 117 -5.73 11.85 11.18
N ILE A 118 -5.89 12.36 9.96
CA ILE A 118 -7.05 13.18 9.57
C ILE A 118 -8.35 12.37 9.72
N ALA A 119 -8.37 11.12 9.22
CA ALA A 119 -9.52 10.23 9.38
C ALA A 119 -9.83 9.96 10.86
N ASN A 120 -8.81 9.79 11.70
CA ASN A 120 -8.97 9.66 13.15
C ASN A 120 -9.53 10.93 13.80
N LEU A 121 -9.07 12.13 13.38
CA LEU A 121 -9.64 13.40 13.84
C LEU A 121 -11.11 13.53 13.45
N ILE A 122 -11.54 13.00 12.30
CA ILE A 122 -12.95 12.96 11.89
C ILE A 122 -13.77 12.12 12.89
N VAL A 123 -13.32 10.91 13.21
CA VAL A 123 -14.08 9.93 14.01
C VAL A 123 -13.99 10.14 15.53
N ASN A 124 -12.81 10.52 16.03
CA ASN A 124 -12.48 10.46 17.46
C ASN A 124 -12.20 11.82 18.12
N LYS A 125 -12.29 12.93 17.37
CA LYS A 125 -12.23 14.34 17.82
C LYS A 125 -10.96 14.82 18.54
N SER A 126 -10.19 13.97 19.22
CA SER A 126 -9.01 14.40 19.99
C SER A 126 -7.92 13.32 20.03
N SER A 127 -6.85 13.55 19.27
CA SER A 127 -5.55 12.90 19.48
C SER A 127 -4.45 13.91 19.20
N SER A 128 -3.41 13.94 20.04
CA SER A 128 -2.21 14.71 19.75
C SER A 128 -1.58 14.20 18.46
N PHE A 129 -1.36 15.09 17.49
CA PHE A 129 -0.76 14.76 16.19
C PHE A 129 0.56 14.00 16.36
N LYS A 130 1.43 14.49 17.26
CA LYS A 130 2.75 13.90 17.52
C LYS A 130 2.66 12.47 18.04
N ILE A 131 1.75 12.22 18.99
CA ILE A 131 1.57 10.87 19.58
C ILE A 131 0.99 9.92 18.54
N TYR A 132 0.00 10.39 17.77
CA TYR A 132 -0.61 9.57 16.71
C TYR A 132 0.44 9.18 15.68
N TRP A 133 1.23 10.15 15.21
CA TRP A 133 2.28 9.93 14.22
C TRP A 133 3.32 8.92 14.68
N LEU A 134 3.83 9.07 15.91
CA LEU A 134 4.83 8.15 16.46
C LEU A 134 4.28 6.72 16.56
N MET A 135 3.07 6.56 17.10
CA MET A 135 2.41 5.25 17.20
C MET A 135 2.08 4.65 15.83
N PHE A 136 1.74 5.49 14.85
CA PHE A 136 1.54 5.08 13.46
C PHE A 136 2.84 4.55 12.87
N GLY A 137 3.94 5.29 13.01
CA GLY A 137 5.27 4.86 12.55
C GLY A 137 5.70 3.54 13.19
N ILE A 138 5.55 3.39 14.51
CA ILE A 138 5.85 2.13 15.22
C ILE A 138 5.00 0.98 14.67
N SER A 139 3.69 1.18 14.52
CA SER A 139 2.79 0.15 14.00
C SER A 139 3.12 -0.20 12.56
N PHE A 140 3.34 0.80 11.72
CA PHE A 140 3.66 0.64 10.31
C PHE A 140 4.98 -0.11 10.13
N LEU A 141 6.03 0.27 10.85
CA LEU A 141 7.32 -0.44 10.82
C LEU A 141 7.17 -1.88 11.31
N PHE A 142 6.44 -2.12 12.40
CA PHE A 142 6.22 -3.46 12.95
C PHE A 142 5.51 -4.39 11.93
N PHE A 143 4.40 -3.94 11.36
CA PHE A 143 3.65 -4.75 10.40
C PHE A 143 4.36 -4.86 9.04
N SER A 144 5.11 -3.83 8.62
CA SER A 144 5.93 -3.90 7.40
C SER A 144 7.08 -4.88 7.56
N PHE A 145 7.73 -4.89 8.73
CA PHE A 145 8.78 -5.87 9.05
C PHE A 145 8.23 -7.30 9.04
N LEU A 146 7.06 -7.54 9.65
CA LEU A 146 6.39 -8.85 9.58
C LEU A 146 6.05 -9.23 8.12
N GLY A 147 5.57 -8.27 7.33
CA GLY A 147 5.30 -8.47 5.91
C GLY A 147 6.55 -8.86 5.12
N ALA A 148 7.65 -8.13 5.33
CA ALA A 148 8.93 -8.40 4.68
C ALA A 148 9.49 -9.78 5.07
N LEU A 149 9.39 -10.18 6.34
CA LEU A 149 9.80 -11.52 6.78
C LEU A 149 8.99 -12.62 6.09
N LEU A 150 7.67 -12.46 5.97
CA LEU A 150 6.83 -13.44 5.28
C LEU A 150 7.12 -13.48 3.78
N ILE A 151 7.22 -12.33 3.13
CA ILE A 151 7.56 -12.27 1.69
C ILE A 151 8.92 -12.93 1.46
N GLY A 152 9.94 -12.62 2.27
CA GLY A 152 11.26 -13.24 2.16
C GLY A 152 11.24 -14.76 2.40
N PHE A 153 10.48 -15.23 3.38
CA PHE A 153 10.30 -16.66 3.63
C PHE A 153 9.65 -17.37 2.43
N PHE A 154 8.55 -16.82 1.91
CA PHE A 154 7.84 -17.43 0.79
C PHE A 154 8.62 -17.33 -0.52
N LEU A 155 9.34 -16.24 -0.79
CA LEU A 155 10.22 -16.16 -1.97
C LEU A 155 11.26 -17.30 -1.96
N ARG A 156 11.90 -17.57 -0.81
CA ARG A 156 12.82 -18.70 -0.67
C ARG A 156 12.13 -20.06 -0.85
N LEU A 157 10.93 -20.20 -0.30
CA LEU A 157 10.13 -21.41 -0.48
C LEU A 157 9.75 -21.64 -1.95
N SER A 158 9.47 -20.56 -2.70
CA SER A 158 9.21 -20.60 -4.14
C SER A 158 10.39 -21.18 -4.90
N THR A 159 11.59 -20.69 -4.59
CA THR A 159 12.84 -21.16 -5.22
C THR A 159 13.09 -22.64 -4.93
N TYR A 160 12.75 -23.12 -3.72
CA TYR A 160 12.96 -24.51 -3.34
C TYR A 160 11.91 -25.48 -3.92
N THR A 161 10.64 -25.07 -3.94
CA THR A 161 9.52 -25.94 -4.35
C THR A 161 9.23 -25.88 -5.85
N GLY A 162 9.71 -24.85 -6.55
CA GLY A 162 9.41 -24.59 -7.97
C GLY A 162 7.96 -24.19 -8.25
N ASN A 163 7.08 -24.15 -7.23
CA ASN A 163 5.66 -23.79 -7.40
C ASN A 163 5.42 -22.31 -7.08
N ASN A 164 5.66 -21.47 -8.08
CA ASN A 164 5.51 -20.01 -7.96
C ASN A 164 4.06 -19.58 -7.72
N GLN A 165 3.06 -20.31 -8.26
CA GLN A 165 1.65 -19.93 -8.16
C GLN A 165 1.10 -20.13 -6.74
N LEU A 166 1.30 -21.31 -6.16
CA LEU A 166 0.85 -21.60 -4.79
C LEU A 166 1.53 -20.66 -3.79
N THR A 167 2.82 -20.44 -3.98
CA THR A 167 3.61 -19.55 -3.12
C THR A 167 3.13 -18.11 -3.22
N ALA A 168 2.87 -17.59 -4.43
CA ALA A 168 2.31 -16.26 -4.62
C ALA A 168 0.91 -16.13 -3.99
N PHE A 169 0.05 -17.15 -4.13
CA PHE A 169 -1.28 -17.16 -3.53
C PHE A 169 -1.23 -17.11 -2.00
N ILE A 170 -0.42 -17.97 -1.38
CA ILE A 170 -0.26 -17.99 0.08
C ILE A 170 0.33 -16.67 0.59
N THR A 171 1.37 -16.15 -0.08
CA THR A 171 1.99 -14.86 0.25
C THR A 171 0.95 -13.74 0.22
N THR A 172 0.08 -13.74 -0.78
CA THR A 172 -1.00 -12.74 -0.93
C THR A 172 -1.99 -12.83 0.23
N ILE A 173 -2.41 -14.03 0.63
CA ILE A 173 -3.31 -14.22 1.79
C ILE A 173 -2.69 -13.64 3.06
N PHE A 174 -1.43 -13.99 3.35
CA PHE A 174 -0.74 -13.48 4.52
C PHE A 174 -0.57 -11.96 4.49
N PHE A 175 -0.27 -11.39 3.32
CA PHE A 175 -0.19 -9.94 3.14
C PHE A 175 -1.52 -9.24 3.43
N ILE A 176 -2.64 -9.81 2.99
CA ILE A 176 -3.99 -9.33 3.31
C ILE A 176 -4.23 -9.36 4.83
N VAL A 177 -3.88 -10.47 5.50
CA VAL A 177 -4.04 -10.61 6.96
C VAL A 177 -3.20 -9.60 7.73
N ILE A 178 -1.93 -9.40 7.35
CA ILE A 178 -1.06 -8.40 7.98
C ILE A 178 -1.61 -6.99 7.78
N THR A 179 -2.05 -6.67 6.57
CA THR A 179 -2.61 -5.35 6.26
C THR A 179 -3.90 -5.11 7.06
N TYR A 180 -4.73 -6.13 7.20
CA TYR A 180 -5.93 -6.09 8.03
C TYR A 180 -5.60 -5.80 9.51
N LEU A 181 -4.62 -6.49 10.08
CA LEU A 181 -4.16 -6.24 11.46
C LEU A 181 -3.57 -4.82 11.60
N ALA A 182 -2.80 -4.37 10.63
CA ALA A 182 -2.24 -3.01 10.61
C ALA A 182 -3.37 -1.96 10.62
N TYR A 183 -4.41 -2.14 9.82
CA TYR A 183 -5.55 -1.22 9.76
C TYR A 183 -6.30 -1.15 11.10
N ILE A 184 -6.56 -2.30 11.73
CA ILE A 184 -7.15 -2.33 13.08
C ILE A 184 -6.25 -1.55 14.04
N SER A 185 -4.95 -1.78 14.01
CA SER A 185 -3.99 -1.11 14.87
C SER A 185 -4.06 0.41 14.73
N PHE A 186 -4.17 0.93 13.50
CA PHE A 186 -4.28 2.37 13.22
C PHE A 186 -5.54 3.00 13.83
N GLY A 187 -6.63 2.23 13.93
CA GLY A 187 -7.86 2.66 14.59
C GLY A 187 -7.78 2.71 16.12
N LEU A 188 -6.86 1.97 16.72
CA LEU A 188 -6.69 1.90 18.17
C LEU A 188 -5.66 2.91 18.71
N ILE A 189 -4.80 3.47 17.86
CA ILE A 189 -3.67 4.34 18.24
C ILE A 189 -4.05 5.39 19.29
N ARG A 190 -5.20 6.06 19.13
CA ARG A 190 -5.63 7.16 20.02
C ARG A 190 -5.71 6.79 21.51
N LYS A 191 -5.87 5.51 21.83
CA LYS A 191 -6.06 5.01 23.20
C LYS A 191 -4.75 4.69 23.91
N TYR A 192 -3.66 4.54 23.15
CA TYR A 192 -2.41 4.02 23.66
C TYR A 192 -1.33 5.09 23.59
N LYS A 193 -0.50 5.11 24.62
CA LYS A 193 0.76 5.85 24.63
C LYS A 193 1.88 4.92 24.16
N PRO A 194 3.02 5.45 23.66
CA PRO A 194 4.17 4.65 23.24
C PRO A 194 4.68 3.66 24.29
N LYS A 195 4.55 3.98 25.58
CA LYS A 195 4.95 3.08 26.67
C LYS A 195 4.08 1.80 26.77
N LYS A 196 2.95 1.72 26.07
CA LYS A 196 1.96 0.63 26.16
C LYS A 196 1.83 -0.18 24.86
N ILE A 197 2.91 -0.31 24.08
CA ILE A 197 2.91 -1.04 22.80
C ILE A 197 2.45 -2.50 22.96
N LYS A 198 2.87 -3.20 24.02
CA LYS A 198 2.45 -4.60 24.25
C LYS A 198 0.94 -4.73 24.45
N GLU A 199 0.34 -3.82 25.24
CA GLU A 199 -1.12 -3.77 25.43
C GLU A 199 -1.85 -3.42 24.13
N PHE A 200 -1.29 -2.49 23.35
CA PHE A 200 -1.81 -2.06 22.05
C PHE A 200 -1.86 -3.22 21.04
N LEU A 201 -0.78 -3.99 20.90
CA LEU A 201 -0.72 -5.14 19.99
C LEU A 201 -1.65 -6.27 20.47
N LYS A 202 -1.66 -6.58 21.77
CA LYS A 202 -2.57 -7.58 22.35
C LYS A 202 -4.03 -7.21 22.09
N HIS A 203 -4.39 -5.94 22.24
CA HIS A 203 -5.75 -5.49 22.00
C HIS A 203 -6.12 -5.46 20.51
N THR A 204 -5.17 -5.16 19.62
CA THR A 204 -5.33 -5.26 18.16
C THR A 204 -5.73 -6.69 17.78
N LEU A 205 -4.99 -7.70 18.26
CA LEU A 205 -5.31 -9.11 18.03
C LEU A 205 -6.65 -9.48 18.65
N LYS A 206 -6.91 -9.08 19.91
CA LYS A 206 -8.19 -9.36 20.59
C LYS A 206 -9.39 -8.84 19.80
N ILE A 207 -9.30 -7.63 19.25
CA ILE A 207 -10.37 -7.05 18.43
C ILE A 207 -10.53 -7.79 17.11
N ALA A 208 -9.42 -8.15 16.46
CA ALA A 208 -9.43 -8.93 15.22
C ALA A 208 -10.17 -10.28 15.40
N TYR A 209 -9.96 -10.98 16.53
CA TYR A 209 -10.60 -12.27 16.82
C TYR A 209 -12.02 -12.15 17.39
N LYS A 210 -12.34 -11.11 18.17
CA LYS A 210 -13.66 -11.01 18.83
C LYS A 210 -14.77 -10.65 17.83
N LYS A 211 -14.48 -9.87 16.78
CA LYS A 211 -15.47 -9.40 15.79
C LYS A 211 -14.89 -9.36 14.37
N PRO A 212 -14.43 -10.50 13.84
CA PRO A 212 -13.80 -10.56 12.54
C PRO A 212 -14.78 -10.10 11.44
N GLU A 213 -16.04 -10.49 11.50
CA GLU A 213 -17.04 -10.22 10.46
C GLU A 213 -17.19 -8.74 10.11
N ILE A 214 -17.40 -7.87 11.11
CA ILE A 214 -17.67 -6.44 10.88
C ILE A 214 -16.43 -5.75 10.32
N LEU A 215 -15.27 -6.05 10.87
CA LEU A 215 -14.00 -5.42 10.50
C LEU A 215 -13.50 -5.94 9.16
N PHE A 216 -13.61 -7.25 8.92
CA PHE A 216 -13.27 -7.88 7.66
C PHE A 216 -14.19 -7.39 6.56
N PHE A 217 -15.51 -7.32 6.77
CA PHE A 217 -16.44 -6.76 5.79
C PHE A 217 -16.13 -5.29 5.48
N SER A 218 -15.81 -4.51 6.50
CA SER A 218 -15.43 -3.10 6.30
C SER A 218 -14.14 -2.97 5.49
N TYR A 219 -13.16 -3.83 5.73
CA TYR A 219 -11.92 -3.91 4.96
C TYR A 219 -12.16 -4.39 3.53
N MET A 220 -13.00 -5.41 3.33
CA MET A 220 -13.37 -5.96 2.01
C MET A 220 -14.08 -4.92 1.15
N ILE A 221 -14.93 -4.06 1.71
CA ILE A 221 -15.54 -2.95 0.95
C ILE A 221 -14.46 -2.02 0.37
N ILE A 222 -13.46 -1.66 1.18
CA ILE A 222 -12.37 -0.78 0.72
C ILE A 222 -11.57 -1.48 -0.36
N PHE A 223 -11.22 -2.74 -0.13
CA PHE A 223 -10.48 -3.56 -1.08
C PHE A 223 -11.22 -3.71 -2.41
N LEU A 224 -12.51 -4.04 -2.37
CA LEU A 224 -13.35 -4.16 -3.55
C LEU A 224 -13.47 -2.82 -4.29
N ALA A 225 -13.61 -1.71 -3.58
CA ALA A 225 -13.67 -0.39 -4.21
C ALA A 225 -12.37 -0.01 -4.93
N VAL A 226 -11.21 -0.38 -4.36
CA VAL A 226 -9.91 -0.22 -5.02
C VAL A 226 -9.81 -1.13 -6.25
N LEU A 227 -10.21 -2.41 -6.14
CA LEU A 227 -10.22 -3.34 -7.27
C LEU A 227 -11.14 -2.88 -8.41
N LEU A 228 -12.35 -2.41 -8.08
CA LEU A 228 -13.29 -1.88 -9.06
C LEU A 228 -12.70 -0.65 -9.76
N SER A 229 -12.07 0.27 -9.01
CA SER A 229 -11.39 1.41 -9.60
C SER A 229 -10.26 0.97 -10.55
N ALA A 230 -9.43 0.01 -10.14
CA ALA A 230 -8.36 -0.53 -10.98
C ALA A 230 -8.90 -1.23 -12.25
N ALA A 231 -9.98 -2.00 -12.13
CA ALA A 231 -10.64 -2.65 -13.25
C ALA A 231 -11.24 -1.64 -14.25
N ILE A 232 -11.83 -0.56 -13.74
CA ILE A 232 -12.32 0.57 -14.54
C ILE A 232 -11.15 1.24 -15.27
N VAL A 233 -10.04 1.54 -14.57
CA VAL A 233 -8.83 2.09 -15.19
C VAL A 233 -8.34 1.19 -16.31
N TYR A 234 -8.16 -0.11 -16.06
CA TYR A 234 -7.67 -1.08 -17.03
C TYR A 234 -8.56 -1.18 -18.28
N ARG A 235 -9.88 -1.28 -18.09
CA ARG A 235 -10.83 -1.41 -19.21
C ARG A 235 -10.99 -0.13 -20.01
N LEU A 236 -10.87 1.03 -19.36
CA LEU A 236 -11.15 2.34 -19.99
C LEU A 236 -9.89 3.09 -20.41
N LEU A 237 -8.70 2.56 -20.12
CA LEU A 237 -7.40 3.15 -20.51
C LEU A 237 -7.32 3.42 -22.01
N TYR A 238 -7.95 2.54 -22.81
CA TYR A 238 -7.97 2.62 -24.28
C TYR A 238 -9.22 3.28 -24.84
N ALA A 239 -10.26 3.50 -24.02
CA ALA A 239 -11.56 3.94 -24.51
C ALA A 239 -11.64 5.47 -24.59
N LEU A 240 -11.39 6.21 -23.49
CA LEU A 240 -11.63 7.66 -23.41
C LEU A 240 -10.98 8.28 -22.14
N MET A 241 -10.11 9.30 -22.31
CA MET A 241 -9.41 10.01 -21.22
C MET A 241 -10.30 10.52 -20.07
N PRO A 242 -11.53 11.04 -20.30
CA PRO A 242 -12.40 11.48 -19.21
C PRO A 242 -12.76 10.38 -18.20
N PHE A 243 -12.87 9.12 -18.64
CA PHE A 243 -13.18 8.01 -17.72
C PHE A 243 -12.01 7.65 -16.83
N LEU A 244 -10.77 7.84 -17.29
CA LEU A 244 -9.59 7.68 -16.46
C LEU A 244 -9.60 8.70 -15.31
N ILE A 245 -9.89 9.98 -15.60
CA ILE A 245 -10.04 11.02 -14.57
C ILE A 245 -11.15 10.64 -13.57
N LEU A 246 -12.31 10.21 -14.07
CA LEU A 246 -13.43 9.81 -13.22
C LEU A 246 -13.07 8.62 -12.31
N SER A 247 -12.33 7.63 -12.84
CA SER A 247 -11.89 6.46 -12.08
C SER A 247 -10.94 6.81 -10.93
N ILE A 248 -10.05 7.79 -11.15
CA ILE A 248 -9.14 8.34 -10.13
C ILE A 248 -9.94 9.08 -9.05
N ILE A 249 -10.94 9.88 -9.44
CA ILE A 249 -11.83 10.56 -8.49
C ILE A 249 -12.57 9.53 -7.63
N PHE A 250 -13.13 8.48 -8.24
CA PHE A 250 -13.78 7.40 -7.50
C PHE A 250 -12.81 6.67 -6.56
N LEU A 251 -11.57 6.42 -6.99
CA LEU A 251 -10.54 5.82 -6.13
C LEU A 251 -10.29 6.66 -4.89
N ILE A 252 -10.06 7.96 -5.07
CA ILE A 252 -9.75 8.90 -3.98
C ILE A 252 -10.93 8.98 -3.01
N LEU A 253 -12.16 9.05 -3.52
CA LEU A 253 -13.38 9.06 -2.71
C LEU A 253 -13.53 7.75 -1.93
N ALA A 254 -13.34 6.60 -2.59
CA ALA A 254 -13.43 5.28 -1.98
C ALA A 254 -12.39 5.09 -0.86
N MET A 255 -11.13 5.46 -1.10
CA MET A 255 -10.07 5.36 -0.10
C MET A 255 -10.32 6.30 1.10
N SER A 256 -10.76 7.53 0.83
CA SER A 256 -11.02 8.53 1.87
C SER A 256 -12.23 8.16 2.73
N TRP A 257 -13.35 7.80 2.09
CA TRP A 257 -14.55 7.33 2.79
C TRP A 257 -14.29 6.02 3.51
N GLY A 258 -13.60 5.09 2.86
CA GLY A 258 -13.22 3.78 3.38
C GLY A 258 -12.48 3.88 4.71
N LYS A 259 -11.46 4.73 4.80
CA LYS A 259 -10.73 4.99 6.06
C LYS A 259 -11.65 5.47 7.19
N VAL A 260 -12.53 6.43 6.91
CA VAL A 260 -13.48 6.94 7.91
C VAL A 260 -14.46 5.85 8.35
N PHE A 261 -15.00 5.10 7.39
CA PHE A 261 -15.91 3.99 7.65
C PHE A 261 -15.25 2.90 8.50
N PHE A 262 -14.04 2.49 8.16
CA PHE A 262 -13.29 1.48 8.91
C PHE A 262 -13.02 1.92 10.35
N LEU A 263 -12.57 3.16 10.56
CA LEU A 263 -12.35 3.71 11.90
C LEU A 263 -13.63 3.77 12.74
N THR A 264 -14.76 4.09 12.11
CA THR A 264 -16.07 4.04 12.76
C THR A 264 -16.46 2.61 13.13
N ALA A 265 -16.21 1.64 12.25
CA ALA A 265 -16.46 0.22 12.52
C ALA A 265 -15.60 -0.31 13.68
N VAL A 266 -14.31 0.07 13.74
CA VAL A 266 -13.42 -0.23 14.88
C VAL A 266 -14.01 0.37 16.16
N LYS A 267 -14.32 1.68 16.17
CA LYS A 267 -14.89 2.36 17.35
C LYS A 267 -16.19 1.73 17.84
N ASN A 268 -17.07 1.29 16.94
CA ASN A 268 -18.33 0.63 17.31
C ASN A 268 -18.12 -0.80 17.80
N SER A 269 -17.10 -1.48 17.28
CA SER A 269 -16.68 -2.80 17.74
C SER A 269 -16.10 -2.78 19.15
N GLU A 270 -15.55 -1.64 19.59
CA GLU A 270 -15.04 -1.44 20.95
C GLU A 270 -16.12 -1.25 22.02
N LYS A 271 -17.28 -0.68 21.66
CA LYS A 271 -18.34 -0.30 22.63
C LYS A 271 -19.25 -1.47 23.06
N LYS A 272 -19.06 -2.66 22.46
CA LYS A 272 -19.87 -3.87 22.67
C LYS A 272 -18.94 -5.04 22.98
#